data_AF-A0A7K5BWV4-F1
#
_entry.id   AF-A0A7K5BWV4-F1
#
_cell.length_a   1.000
_cell.length_b   1.000
_cell.length_c   1.000
_cell.angle_alpha   90.00
_cell.angle_beta   90.00
_cell.angle_gamma   90.00
#
_symmetry.space_group_name_H-M   'P 1'
#
loop_
_entity.id
_entity.type
_entity.pdbx_description
1 polymer ?
#
loop_
_entity_poly.entity_id
_entity_poly.type
_entity_poly.pdbx_seq_one_letter_code
_entity_poly.pdbx_strand_id
1 'polypeptide(L)'
;SAPSCFLHAPPGTEEIARSRWRRFSHPAGDHFTLINIFNAFKAATANPTHPGNSEKWCCDYFLSCSALSMAEMIRAELVEIMKRIELPISEPDFGSEGNLLSIKKALLSGYFMHIARDVDGSGNYLMLTHKQVAQLHPFSSYYNSRRIPEWVLFHEFSISEGNSIRVVSEISPHLFAELVPQYYFSNLPPSESKDILQEVINHLAPVSATKEEQK
;
A
#
# COMPACT_ATOMS: atom_id res chain seq x y z
N SER A 1 -7.37 -8.54 5.79
CA SER A 1 -8.58 -9.31 6.12
C SER A 1 -8.46 -10.77 5.73
N ALA A 2 -8.03 -11.11 4.51
CA ALA A 2 -7.49 -12.45 4.22
C ALA A 2 -6.00 -12.53 4.66
N PRO A 3 -5.47 -13.74 4.90
CA PRO A 3 -4.03 -13.96 5.06
C PRO A 3 -3.24 -13.51 3.82
N SER A 4 -1.91 -13.37 3.95
CA SER A 4 -1.03 -13.13 2.80
C SER A 4 -1.27 -14.18 1.70
N CYS A 5 -1.42 -13.71 0.45
CA CYS A 5 -1.53 -14.60 -0.70
C CYS A 5 -0.16 -15.12 -1.17
N PHE A 6 0.95 -14.57 -0.69
CA PHE A 6 2.29 -15.05 -1.04
C PHE A 6 2.62 -16.29 -0.21
N LEU A 7 2.96 -17.38 -0.88
CA LEU A 7 3.44 -18.59 -0.22
C LEU A 7 4.95 -18.50 0.03
N HIS A 8 5.40 -19.12 1.12
CA HIS A 8 6.83 -19.40 1.28
C HIS A 8 7.25 -20.36 0.17
N ALA A 9 8.11 -19.88 -0.72
CA ALA A 9 8.66 -20.70 -1.78
C ALA A 9 9.51 -21.83 -1.18
N PRO A 10 9.40 -23.08 -1.68
CA PRO A 10 10.29 -24.16 -1.28
C PRO A 10 11.77 -23.79 -1.47
N PRO A 11 12.68 -24.31 -0.61
CA PRO A 11 14.12 -24.07 -0.75
C PRO A 11 14.63 -24.32 -2.17
N GLY A 12 15.34 -23.36 -2.74
CA GLY A 12 15.88 -23.43 -4.10
C GLY A 12 14.94 -22.93 -5.21
N THR A 13 13.71 -22.52 -4.88
CA THR A 13 12.73 -21.97 -5.84
C THR A 13 12.40 -20.51 -5.61
N GLU A 14 13.06 -19.84 -4.65
CA GLU A 14 12.75 -18.48 -4.22
C GLU A 14 12.93 -17.46 -5.35
N GLU A 15 13.98 -17.58 -6.17
CA GLU A 15 14.16 -16.67 -7.32
C GLU A 15 13.13 -16.91 -8.42
N ILE A 16 12.67 -18.15 -8.58
CA ILE A 16 11.59 -18.48 -9.52
C ILE A 16 10.29 -17.82 -9.04
N ALA A 17 9.93 -18.00 -7.77
CA ALA A 17 8.77 -17.37 -7.17
C ALA A 17 8.82 -15.84 -7.29
N ARG A 18 9.95 -15.22 -6.93
CA ARG A 18 10.15 -13.77 -7.11
C ARG A 18 9.98 -13.34 -8.56
N SER A 19 10.56 -14.07 -9.52
CA SER A 19 10.42 -13.75 -10.94
C SER A 19 8.98 -13.88 -11.43
N ARG A 20 8.18 -14.79 -10.86
CA ARG A 20 6.75 -14.92 -11.17
C ARG A 20 5.97 -13.73 -10.59
N TRP A 21 6.24 -13.35 -9.34
CA TRP A 21 5.58 -12.22 -8.68
C TRP A 21 5.90 -10.87 -9.32
N ARG A 22 7.13 -10.69 -9.82
CA ARG A 22 7.54 -9.47 -10.56
C ARG A 22 6.64 -9.14 -11.75
N ARG A 23 5.95 -10.15 -12.32
CA ARG A 23 4.99 -9.93 -13.42
C ARG A 23 3.76 -9.13 -13.02
N PHE A 24 3.41 -9.14 -11.74
CA PHE A 24 2.28 -8.39 -11.21
C PHE A 24 2.69 -7.06 -10.56
N SER A 25 4.00 -6.82 -10.43
CA SER A 25 4.53 -5.64 -9.75
C SER A 25 4.00 -4.36 -10.38
N HIS A 26 3.57 -3.45 -9.52
CA HIS A 26 3.11 -2.13 -9.90
C HIS A 26 4.07 -1.07 -9.36
N PRO A 27 4.46 -0.06 -10.15
CA PRO A 27 5.44 0.95 -9.74
C PRO A 27 4.99 1.81 -8.54
N ALA A 28 3.68 1.93 -8.31
CA ALA A 28 3.12 2.64 -7.15
C ALA A 28 3.13 1.81 -5.84
N GLY A 29 3.50 0.53 -5.89
CA GLY A 29 3.81 -0.29 -4.72
C GLY A 29 3.02 -1.59 -4.59
N ASP A 30 3.17 -2.21 -3.42
CA ASP A 30 2.70 -3.56 -3.13
C ASP A 30 1.18 -3.64 -3.01
N HIS A 31 0.51 -2.60 -2.52
CA HIS A 31 -0.96 -2.58 -2.49
C HIS A 31 -1.55 -2.68 -3.91
N PHE A 32 -0.93 -1.98 -4.87
CA PHE A 32 -1.32 -2.05 -6.28
C PHE A 32 -0.94 -3.39 -6.91
N THR A 33 0.20 -3.95 -6.50
CA THR A 33 0.61 -5.30 -6.89
C THR A 33 -0.40 -6.35 -6.42
N LEU A 34 -0.94 -6.23 -5.21
CA LEU A 34 -2.00 -7.12 -4.71
C LEU A 34 -3.29 -6.99 -5.53
N ILE A 35 -3.67 -5.78 -5.95
CA ILE A 35 -4.80 -5.55 -6.86
C ILE A 35 -4.56 -6.26 -8.21
N ASN A 36 -3.35 -6.14 -8.78
CA ASN A 36 -2.98 -6.83 -10.02
C ASN A 36 -3.07 -8.35 -9.87
N ILE A 37 -2.56 -8.91 -8.76
CA ILE A 37 -2.64 -10.34 -8.46
C ILE A 37 -4.10 -10.78 -8.38
N PHE A 38 -4.93 -10.06 -7.64
CA PHE A 38 -6.35 -10.39 -7.47
C PHE A 38 -7.11 -10.36 -8.80
N ASN A 39 -6.88 -9.33 -9.62
CA ASN A 39 -7.50 -9.21 -10.95
C ASN A 39 -7.05 -10.33 -11.89
N ALA A 40 -5.76 -10.68 -11.88
CA ALA A 40 -5.22 -11.76 -12.69
C ALA A 40 -5.76 -13.13 -12.26
N PHE A 41 -5.89 -13.36 -10.94
CA PHE A 41 -6.52 -14.55 -10.38
C PHE A 41 -7.96 -14.68 -10.88
N LYS A 42 -8.77 -13.63 -10.72
CA LYS A 42 -10.15 -13.60 -11.20
C LYS A 42 -10.29 -13.86 -12.70
N ALA A 43 -9.42 -13.26 -13.51
CA ALA A 43 -9.42 -13.47 -14.96
C ALA A 43 -9.07 -14.92 -15.32
N ALA A 44 -8.13 -15.53 -14.59
CA ALA A 44 -7.75 -16.93 -14.80
C ALA A 44 -8.86 -17.91 -14.38
N THR A 45 -9.61 -17.60 -13.32
CA THR A 45 -10.65 -18.49 -12.78
C THR A 45 -12.04 -18.28 -13.39
N ALA A 46 -12.24 -17.22 -14.16
CA ALA A 46 -13.53 -16.91 -14.80
C ALA A 46 -13.97 -17.90 -15.89
N ASN A 47 -13.08 -18.76 -16.41
CA ASN A 47 -13.44 -19.70 -17.48
C ASN A 47 -14.06 -21.01 -16.91
N PRO A 48 -15.36 -21.27 -17.14
CA PRO A 48 -16.06 -22.42 -16.56
C PRO A 48 -15.69 -23.77 -17.18
N THR A 49 -14.95 -23.81 -18.29
CA THR A 49 -14.59 -25.07 -18.96
C THR A 49 -13.47 -25.86 -18.28
N HIS A 50 -12.75 -25.27 -17.32
CA HIS A 50 -11.66 -25.93 -16.62
C HIS A 50 -11.72 -25.68 -15.09
N PRO A 51 -12.54 -26.44 -14.35
CA PRO A 51 -12.76 -26.26 -12.91
C PRO A 51 -11.55 -26.53 -11.98
N GLY A 52 -10.34 -26.75 -12.53
CA GLY A 52 -9.07 -26.83 -11.78
C GLY A 52 -8.05 -25.75 -12.18
N ASN A 53 -8.49 -24.71 -12.90
CA ASN A 53 -7.60 -23.65 -13.37
C ASN A 53 -7.10 -22.75 -12.23
N SER A 54 -7.87 -22.59 -11.15
CA SER A 54 -7.52 -21.80 -9.96
C SER A 54 -6.30 -22.33 -9.23
N GLU A 55 -6.32 -23.60 -8.84
CA GLU A 55 -5.26 -24.25 -8.07
C GLU A 55 -3.98 -24.33 -8.88
N LYS A 56 -4.11 -24.69 -10.17
CA LYS A 56 -2.99 -24.74 -11.10
C LYS A 56 -2.37 -23.36 -11.28
N TRP A 57 -3.17 -22.33 -11.53
CA TRP A 57 -2.68 -20.96 -11.66
C TRP A 57 -1.98 -20.49 -10.39
N CYS A 58 -2.60 -20.67 -9.23
CA CYS A 58 -2.01 -20.33 -7.95
C CYS A 58 -0.66 -21.05 -7.71
N CYS A 59 -0.58 -22.34 -8.06
CA CYS A 59 0.66 -23.11 -8.00
C CYS A 59 1.74 -22.53 -8.92
N ASP A 60 1.41 -22.26 -10.18
CA ASP A 60 2.33 -21.72 -11.19
C ASP A 60 2.93 -20.36 -10.79
N TYR A 61 2.21 -19.60 -9.94
CA TYR A 61 2.63 -18.29 -9.43
C TYR A 61 3.05 -18.29 -7.96
N PHE A 62 3.14 -19.44 -7.28
CA PHE A 62 3.49 -19.52 -5.85
C PHE A 62 2.57 -18.69 -4.94
N LEU A 63 1.27 -18.73 -5.25
CA LEU A 63 0.22 -17.99 -4.53
C LEU A 63 -0.74 -18.94 -3.81
N SER A 64 -1.31 -18.48 -2.71
CA SER A 64 -2.30 -19.21 -1.93
C SER A 64 -3.68 -19.08 -2.58
N CYS A 65 -4.17 -20.17 -3.18
CA CYS A 65 -5.51 -20.24 -3.74
C CYS A 65 -6.57 -19.97 -2.66
N SER A 66 -6.40 -20.54 -1.46
CA SER A 66 -7.35 -20.35 -0.36
C SER A 66 -7.39 -18.89 0.11
N ALA A 67 -6.26 -18.19 0.17
CA ALA A 67 -6.22 -16.77 0.54
C ALA A 67 -6.90 -15.90 -0.52
N LEU A 68 -6.68 -16.17 -1.81
CA LEU A 68 -7.28 -15.41 -2.91
C LEU A 68 -8.80 -15.66 -3.02
N SER A 69 -9.25 -16.91 -2.90
CA SER A 69 -10.67 -17.25 -2.84
C SER A 69 -11.34 -16.61 -1.62
N MET A 70 -10.66 -16.58 -0.46
CA MET A 70 -11.16 -15.88 0.72
C MET A 70 -11.26 -14.36 0.49
N ALA A 71 -10.28 -13.75 -0.17
CA ALA A 71 -10.33 -12.34 -0.53
C ALA A 71 -11.51 -12.03 -1.47
N GLU A 72 -11.83 -12.94 -2.41
CA GLU A 72 -12.99 -12.79 -3.29
C GLU A 72 -14.31 -12.85 -2.52
N MET A 73 -14.46 -13.82 -1.60
CA MET A 73 -15.64 -13.91 -0.73
C MET A 73 -15.80 -12.65 0.14
N ILE A 74 -14.74 -12.20 0.81
CA ILE A 74 -14.76 -10.98 1.62
C ILE A 74 -15.14 -9.76 0.77
N ARG A 75 -14.60 -9.64 -0.44
CA ARG A 75 -14.96 -8.55 -1.35
C ARG A 75 -16.45 -8.59 -1.73
N ALA A 76 -17.00 -9.77 -2.00
CA ALA A 76 -18.43 -9.91 -2.31
C ALA A 76 -19.30 -9.48 -1.13
N GLU A 77 -18.95 -9.89 0.09
CA GLU A 77 -19.66 -9.47 1.31
C GLU A 77 -19.59 -7.96 1.52
N LEU A 78 -18.41 -7.35 1.35
CA LEU A 78 -18.25 -5.90 1.47
C LEU A 78 -19.10 -5.14 0.45
N VAL A 79 -19.18 -5.63 -0.79
CA VAL A 79 -20.04 -5.03 -1.83
C VAL A 79 -21.52 -5.11 -1.43
N GLU A 80 -21.98 -6.23 -0.89
CA GLU A 80 -23.37 -6.36 -0.42
C GLU A 80 -23.66 -5.44 0.78
N ILE A 81 -22.71 -5.29 1.70
CA ILE A 81 -22.84 -4.33 2.80
C ILE A 81 -22.96 -2.91 2.24
N MET A 82 -22.04 -2.49 1.35
CA MET A 82 -22.06 -1.16 0.74
C MET A 82 -23.39 -0.86 0.04
N LYS A 83 -23.94 -1.82 -0.72
CA LYS A 83 -25.26 -1.70 -1.34
C LYS A 83 -26.36 -1.52 -0.29
N ARG A 84 -26.34 -2.31 0.79
CA ARG A 84 -27.35 -2.27 1.85
C ARG A 84 -27.39 -0.92 2.58
N ILE A 85 -26.24 -0.27 2.74
CA ILE A 85 -26.14 1.06 3.37
C ILE A 85 -26.12 2.19 2.36
N GLU A 86 -26.47 1.92 1.11
CA GLU A 86 -26.56 2.89 0.01
C GLU A 86 -25.27 3.69 -0.22
N LEU A 87 -24.11 3.10 0.10
CA LEU A 87 -22.83 3.71 -0.22
C LEU A 87 -22.58 3.64 -1.73
N PRO A 88 -22.23 4.76 -2.38
CA PRO A 88 -21.91 4.78 -3.79
C PRO A 88 -20.75 3.82 -4.12
N ILE A 89 -20.96 2.97 -5.13
CA ILE A 89 -19.92 2.09 -5.68
C ILE A 89 -19.53 2.65 -7.04
N SER A 90 -18.31 3.13 -7.16
CA SER A 90 -17.75 3.56 -8.44
C SER A 90 -17.30 2.35 -9.26
N GLU A 91 -17.40 2.46 -10.58
CA GLU A 91 -16.84 1.45 -11.47
C GLU A 91 -15.30 1.40 -11.33
N PRO A 92 -14.68 0.21 -11.45
CA PRO A 92 -13.24 0.10 -11.37
C PRO A 92 -12.56 0.75 -12.57
N ASP A 93 -11.72 1.76 -12.33
CA ASP A 93 -10.90 2.43 -13.35
C ASP A 93 -9.40 2.19 -13.09
N PHE A 94 -9.03 0.93 -12.87
CA PHE A 94 -7.65 0.57 -12.56
C PHE A 94 -6.71 0.91 -13.73
N GLY A 95 -5.65 1.65 -13.43
CA GLY A 95 -4.64 2.07 -14.41
C GLY A 95 -4.72 3.54 -14.81
N SER A 96 -5.79 4.26 -14.47
CA SER A 96 -5.83 5.71 -14.65
C SER A 96 -5.08 6.44 -13.53
N GLU A 97 -4.49 7.60 -13.86
CA GLU A 97 -3.83 8.47 -12.88
C GLU A 97 -4.79 8.93 -11.77
N GLY A 98 -6.05 9.22 -12.13
CA GLY A 98 -7.09 9.62 -11.17
C GLY A 98 -7.45 8.50 -10.19
N ASN A 99 -7.53 7.26 -10.67
CA ASN A 99 -7.78 6.10 -9.82
C ASN A 99 -6.55 5.78 -8.94
N LEU A 100 -5.34 5.91 -9.46
CA LEU A 100 -4.10 5.74 -8.69
C LEU A 100 -4.07 6.69 -7.49
N LEU A 101 -4.35 7.97 -7.72
CA LEU A 101 -4.46 8.95 -6.65
C LEU A 101 -5.57 8.61 -5.66
N SER A 102 -6.76 8.24 -6.15
CA SER A 102 -7.91 7.86 -5.31
C SER A 102 -7.59 6.68 -4.38
N ILE A 103 -6.89 5.66 -4.89
CA ILE A 103 -6.44 4.52 -4.06
C ILE A 103 -5.45 4.98 -3.00
N LYS A 104 -4.45 5.82 -3.35
CA LYS A 104 -3.51 6.34 -2.35
C LYS A 104 -4.22 7.16 -1.27
N LYS A 105 -5.20 7.99 -1.64
CA LYS A 105 -6.04 8.73 -0.69
C LYS A 105 -6.80 7.79 0.24
N ALA A 106 -7.46 6.77 -0.31
CA ALA A 106 -8.18 5.77 0.47
C ALA A 106 -7.29 5.00 1.44
N LEU A 107 -6.09 4.60 1.01
CA LEU A 107 -5.09 3.94 1.87
C LEU A 107 -4.68 4.87 3.02
N LEU A 108 -4.34 6.13 2.74
CA LEU A 108 -3.96 7.09 3.75
C LEU A 108 -5.08 7.34 4.77
N SER A 109 -6.34 7.43 4.34
CA SER A 109 -7.47 7.62 5.26
C SER A 109 -7.57 6.52 6.34
N GLY A 110 -7.16 5.29 6.02
CA GLY A 110 -7.15 4.16 6.97
C GLY A 110 -5.81 3.90 7.66
N TYR A 111 -4.69 4.26 7.01
CA TYR A 111 -3.33 3.87 7.41
C TYR A 111 -2.39 5.08 7.60
N PHE A 112 -2.93 6.28 7.84
CA PHE A 112 -2.12 7.49 8.11
C PHE A 112 -1.15 7.33 9.30
N MET A 113 -1.38 6.37 10.19
CA MET A 113 -0.46 6.08 11.30
C MET A 113 0.72 5.19 10.89
N HIS A 114 0.63 4.50 9.75
CA HIS A 114 1.62 3.52 9.28
C HIS A 114 2.48 4.11 8.16
N ILE A 115 3.15 5.22 8.48
CA ILE A 115 4.06 5.91 7.56
C ILE A 115 5.49 5.76 8.06
N ALA A 116 6.41 5.56 7.11
CA ALA A 116 7.83 5.55 7.36
C ALA A 116 8.58 6.32 6.28
N ARG A 117 9.75 6.84 6.64
CA ARG A 117 10.62 7.60 5.75
C ARG A 117 12.03 7.03 5.76
N ASP A 118 12.62 6.84 4.59
CA ASP A 118 14.06 6.59 4.44
C ASP A 118 14.79 7.95 4.47
N VAL A 119 15.52 8.23 5.54
CA VAL A 119 16.07 9.58 5.81
C VAL A 119 17.35 9.83 5.03
N ASP A 120 18.20 8.81 4.89
CA ASP A 120 19.54 8.91 4.31
C ASP A 120 19.67 8.16 2.97
N GLY A 121 18.60 7.55 2.48
CA GLY A 121 18.59 6.77 1.25
C GLY A 121 19.27 5.41 1.40
N SER A 122 19.53 4.96 2.63
CA SER A 122 20.17 3.67 2.90
C SER A 122 19.19 2.49 2.89
N GLY A 123 17.88 2.74 2.72
CA GLY A 123 16.82 1.75 2.82
C GLY A 123 16.41 1.43 4.26
N ASN A 124 16.83 2.26 5.23
CA ASN A 124 16.43 2.16 6.63
C ASN A 124 15.29 3.13 6.91
N TYR A 125 14.06 2.60 6.93
CA TYR A 125 12.86 3.39 7.10
C TYR A 125 12.56 3.66 8.57
N LEU A 126 12.52 4.95 8.92
CA LEU A 126 12.12 5.43 10.24
C LEU A 126 10.60 5.67 10.28
N MET A 127 9.90 4.94 11.14
CA MET A 127 8.46 5.15 11.36
C MET A 127 8.19 6.45 12.10
N LEU A 128 7.17 7.19 11.64
CA LEU A 128 6.85 8.53 12.16
C LEU A 128 6.38 8.51 13.62
N THR A 129 5.56 7.53 14.02
CA THR A 129 4.93 7.53 15.35
C THR A 129 5.84 7.05 16.47
N HIS A 130 6.58 5.96 16.25
CA HIS A 130 7.32 5.27 17.32
C HIS A 130 8.84 5.34 17.16
N LYS A 131 9.34 6.04 16.12
CA LYS A 131 10.77 6.15 15.79
C LYS A 131 11.49 4.80 15.70
N GLN A 132 10.77 3.75 15.34
CA GLN A 132 11.35 2.44 15.06
C GLN A 132 11.92 2.45 13.64
N VAL A 133 13.10 1.86 13.49
CA VAL A 133 13.76 1.67 12.20
C VAL A 133 13.46 0.27 11.71
N ALA A 134 13.03 0.17 10.45
CA ALA A 134 12.73 -1.08 9.77
C ALA A 134 13.22 -1.05 8.32
N GLN A 135 13.50 -2.22 7.76
CA GLN A 135 13.85 -2.36 6.34
C GLN A 135 12.65 -2.84 5.53
N LEU A 136 12.69 -2.60 4.22
CA LEU A 136 11.72 -3.19 3.32
C LEU A 136 11.84 -4.71 3.35
N HIS A 137 10.72 -5.40 3.50
CA HIS A 137 10.71 -6.84 3.37
C HIS A 137 11.22 -7.26 1.97
N PRO A 138 12.01 -8.35 1.83
CA PRO A 138 12.58 -8.79 0.54
C PRO A 138 11.57 -9.09 -0.57
N PHE A 139 10.28 -9.23 -0.23
CA PHE A 139 9.19 -9.43 -1.20
C PHE A 139 8.52 -8.14 -1.66
N SER A 140 8.90 -6.99 -1.11
CA SER A 140 8.39 -5.72 -1.60
C SER A 140 8.85 -5.49 -3.04
N SER A 141 7.98 -4.94 -3.87
CA SER A 141 8.27 -4.50 -5.24
C SER A 141 9.39 -3.45 -5.30
N TYR A 142 9.64 -2.74 -4.20
CA TYR A 142 10.74 -1.78 -4.07
C TYR A 142 12.08 -2.42 -3.68
N TYR A 143 12.08 -3.68 -3.24
CA TYR A 143 13.31 -4.36 -2.84
C TYR A 143 14.23 -4.55 -4.06
N ASN A 144 15.46 -4.02 -3.98
CA ASN A 144 16.43 -3.96 -5.09
C ASN A 144 15.91 -3.23 -6.35
N SER A 145 14.92 -2.35 -6.21
CA SER A 145 14.47 -1.47 -7.29
C SER A 145 15.48 -0.34 -7.51
N ARG A 146 15.59 0.16 -8.75
CA ARG A 146 16.38 1.36 -9.07
C ARG A 146 15.79 2.63 -8.46
N ARG A 147 14.49 2.64 -8.21
CA ARG A 147 13.76 3.74 -7.58
C ARG A 147 13.15 3.22 -6.28
N ILE A 148 13.74 3.64 -5.18
CA ILE A 148 13.26 3.37 -3.83
C ILE A 148 12.57 4.65 -3.35
N PRO A 149 11.28 4.60 -2.96
CA PRO A 149 10.55 5.78 -2.51
C PRO A 149 11.02 6.22 -1.12
N GLU A 150 11.29 7.52 -0.95
CA GLU A 150 11.67 8.11 0.33
C GLU A 150 10.55 7.96 1.38
N TRP A 151 9.31 8.19 0.96
CA TRP A 151 8.13 8.18 1.83
C TRP A 151 7.21 7.03 1.47
N VAL A 152 6.88 6.21 2.48
CA VAL A 152 6.05 5.03 2.27
C VAL A 152 4.98 4.86 3.32
N LEU A 153 3.86 4.30 2.88
CA LEU A 153 2.84 3.70 3.70
C LEU A 153 3.05 2.18 3.72
N PHE A 154 2.95 1.57 4.90
CA PHE A 154 3.07 0.12 5.07
C PHE A 154 1.83 -0.50 5.72
N HIS A 155 1.54 -1.76 5.40
CA HIS A 155 0.41 -2.48 6.02
C HIS A 155 0.81 -3.14 7.34
N GLU A 156 1.96 -3.81 7.35
CA GLU A 156 2.42 -4.61 8.48
C GLU A 156 3.84 -4.25 8.87
N PHE A 157 4.11 -4.35 10.18
CA PHE A 157 5.44 -4.31 10.74
C PHE A 157 5.70 -5.63 11.48
N SER A 158 6.83 -6.26 11.22
CA SER A 158 7.26 -7.46 11.92
C SER A 158 8.62 -7.25 12.58
N ILE A 159 8.76 -7.75 13.80
CA ILE A 159 10.02 -7.79 14.57
C ILE A 159 10.69 -9.17 14.41
N SER A 160 9.93 -10.21 14.07
CA SER A 160 10.37 -11.62 14.14
C SER A 160 11.39 -12.00 13.07
N GLU A 161 11.42 -11.28 11.94
CA GLU A 161 12.34 -11.52 10.81
C GLU A 161 13.29 -10.33 10.63
N GLY A 162 13.76 -9.78 11.75
CA GLY A 162 14.30 -8.44 11.80
C GLY A 162 13.19 -7.39 11.63
N ASN A 163 13.46 -6.17 12.07
CA ASN A 163 12.51 -5.07 11.93
C ASN A 163 12.24 -4.83 10.43
N SER A 164 11.08 -5.27 9.96
CA SER A 164 10.71 -5.23 8.55
C SER A 164 9.29 -4.71 8.35
N ILE A 165 9.12 -3.86 7.35
CA ILE A 165 7.82 -3.38 6.88
C ILE A 165 7.39 -4.15 5.64
N ARG A 166 6.12 -4.55 5.60
CA ARG A 166 5.51 -5.35 4.52
C ARG A 166 4.33 -4.64 3.90
N VAL A 167 4.09 -4.97 2.63
CA VAL A 167 3.06 -4.38 1.77
C VAL A 167 3.18 -2.86 1.79
N VAL A 168 4.15 -2.37 1.01
CA VAL A 168 4.60 -0.98 1.04
C VAL A 168 4.16 -0.26 -0.23
N SER A 169 3.63 0.96 -0.10
CA SER A 169 3.29 1.84 -1.24
C SER A 169 3.87 3.23 -1.06
N GLU A 170 4.35 3.83 -2.16
CA GLU A 170 4.87 5.19 -2.16
C GLU A 170 3.74 6.18 -1.89
N ILE A 171 3.99 7.09 -0.95
CA ILE A 171 3.12 8.23 -0.66
C ILE A 171 3.93 9.51 -0.80
N SER A 172 3.28 10.62 -1.13
CA SER A 172 3.95 11.92 -1.11
C SER A 172 3.68 12.64 0.21
N PRO A 173 4.63 13.44 0.71
CA PRO A 173 4.42 14.31 1.87
C PRO A 173 3.19 15.24 1.69
N HIS A 174 2.99 15.74 0.47
CA HIS A 174 1.83 16.56 0.12
C HIS A 174 0.51 15.83 0.32
N LEU A 175 0.40 14.60 -0.18
CA LEU A 175 -0.83 13.81 -0.04
C LEU A 175 -1.10 13.44 1.42
N PHE A 176 -0.05 13.13 2.18
CA PHE A 176 -0.16 12.89 3.60
C PHE A 176 -0.66 14.13 4.34
N ALA A 177 -0.04 15.29 4.10
CA ALA A 177 -0.41 16.56 4.73
C ALA A 177 -1.86 16.99 4.41
N GLU A 178 -2.37 16.68 3.22
CA GLU A 178 -3.75 16.95 2.82
C GLU A 178 -4.78 16.15 3.64
N LEU A 179 -4.45 14.90 4.00
CA LEU A 179 -5.40 13.94 4.56
C LEU A 179 -5.22 13.65 6.04
N VAL A 180 -4.03 13.92 6.59
CA VAL A 180 -3.72 13.57 7.97
C VAL A 180 -4.56 14.38 8.95
N PRO A 181 -5.18 13.76 9.95
CA PRO A 181 -5.88 14.50 10.99
C PRO A 181 -4.93 15.41 11.77
N GLN A 182 -5.32 16.67 11.99
CA GLN A 182 -4.50 17.66 12.70
C GLN A 182 -4.04 17.18 14.08
N TYR A 183 -4.89 16.46 14.82
CA TYR A 183 -4.52 15.93 16.13
C TYR A 183 -3.37 14.92 16.04
N TYR A 184 -3.34 14.06 15.01
CA TYR A 184 -2.28 13.08 14.83
C TYR A 184 -0.97 13.80 14.50
N PHE A 185 -1.03 14.73 13.54
CA PHE A 185 0.12 15.51 13.12
C PHE A 185 0.77 16.31 14.26
N SER A 186 -0.04 17.03 15.06
CA SER A 186 0.44 17.80 16.20
C SER A 186 1.17 16.94 17.23
N ASN A 187 0.68 15.71 17.45
CA ASN A 187 1.26 14.75 18.39
C ASN A 187 2.44 13.94 17.82
N LEU A 188 2.83 14.15 16.56
CA LEU A 188 4.03 13.49 16.03
C LEU A 188 5.26 13.90 16.85
N PRO A 189 6.17 12.95 17.17
CA PRO A 189 7.42 13.28 17.82
C PRO A 189 8.26 14.27 16.98
N PRO A 190 9.03 15.18 17.63
CA PRO A 190 9.98 16.03 16.92
C PRO A 190 10.96 15.20 16.08
N SER A 191 11.07 15.53 14.80
CA SER A 191 11.90 14.84 13.81
C SER A 191 11.98 15.68 12.54
N GLU A 192 13.04 15.47 11.74
CA GLU A 192 13.17 16.06 10.41
C GLU A 192 11.94 15.76 9.53
N SER A 193 11.40 14.54 9.62
CA SER A 193 10.16 14.16 8.92
C SER A 193 8.98 15.06 9.32
N LYS A 194 8.85 15.40 10.61
CA LYS A 194 7.79 16.31 11.07
C LYS A 194 8.00 17.73 10.53
N ASP A 195 9.25 18.20 10.49
CA ASP A 195 9.60 19.53 10.00
C ASP A 195 9.27 19.67 8.50
N ILE A 196 9.63 18.66 7.68
CA ILE A 196 9.28 18.60 6.25
C ILE A 196 7.75 18.64 6.06
N LEU A 197 7.02 17.84 6.83
CA LEU A 197 5.56 17.82 6.75
C LEU A 197 4.94 19.15 7.20
N GLN A 198 5.50 19.81 8.21
CA GLN A 198 5.06 21.13 8.64
C GLN A 198 5.25 22.18 7.54
N GLU A 199 6.39 22.16 6.84
CA GLU A 199 6.65 23.04 5.71
C GLU A 199 5.62 22.83 4.59
N VAL A 200 5.33 21.58 4.25
CA VAL A 200 4.28 21.23 3.27
C VAL A 200 2.91 21.75 3.69
N ILE A 201 2.54 21.60 4.97
CA ILE A 201 1.27 22.14 5.50
C ILE A 201 1.23 23.66 5.41
N ASN A 202 2.34 24.34 5.70
CA ASN A 202 2.41 25.81 5.61
C ASN A 202 2.22 26.29 4.17
N HIS A 203 2.71 25.54 3.18
CA HIS A 203 2.48 25.83 1.75
C HIS A 203 1.06 25.49 1.26
N LEU A 204 0.38 24.56 1.92
CA LEU A 204 -1.02 24.20 1.65
C LEU A 204 -2.01 25.23 2.20
N ALA A 205 -1.65 25.94 3.28
CA ALA A 205 -2.48 26.99 3.84
C ALA A 205 -2.60 28.16 2.86
N PRO A 206 -3.82 28.64 2.53
CA PRO A 206 -3.97 29.80 1.68
C PRO A 206 -3.31 31.02 2.31
N VAL A 207 -2.49 31.73 1.53
CA VAL A 207 -1.93 33.04 1.89
C VAL A 207 -3.06 34.06 1.93
N SER A 208 -3.86 34.09 2.99
CA SER A 208 -4.87 35.13 3.21
C SER A 208 -5.27 35.25 4.68
N ALA A 209 -4.45 35.97 5.45
CA ALA A 209 -4.87 36.66 6.69
C ALA A 209 -3.89 37.78 7.09
N THR A 210 -3.33 38.53 6.13
CA THR A 210 -2.55 39.75 6.42
C THR A 210 -2.72 40.73 5.28
N LYS A 211 -3.87 41.41 5.27
CA LYS A 211 -4.10 42.75 4.70
C LYS A 211 -5.59 43.08 4.84
N GLU A 212 -6.01 43.47 6.03
CA GLU A 212 -7.17 44.34 6.23
C GLU A 212 -7.15 44.92 7.66
N GLU A 213 -6.10 45.69 7.95
CA GLU A 213 -6.15 46.77 8.94
C GLU A 213 -5.49 47.98 8.29
N GLN A 214 -6.30 48.74 7.54
CA GLN A 214 -6.12 50.17 7.26
C GLN A 214 -7.26 50.65 6.36
N LYS A 215 -8.41 50.98 6.95
CA LYS A 215 -9.05 52.27 6.74
C LYS A 215 -10.11 52.57 7.80
#